data_AF-A0A1V8RSR1-F1
#
_entry.id   AF-A0A1V8RSR1-F1
#
_cell.length_a   1.000
_cell.length_b   1.000
_cell.length_c   1.000
_cell.angle_alpha   90.00
_cell.angle_beta   90.00
_cell.angle_gamma   90.00
#
_symmetry.space_group_name_H-M   'P 1'
#
loop_
_entity.id
_entity.type
_entity.pdbx_description
1 polymer ?
#
loop_
_entity_poly.entity_id
_entity_poly.type
_entity_poly.pdbx_seq_one_letter_code
_entity_poly.pdbx_strand_id
1 'polypeptide(L)'
;MDVEQLCRDSGAAAIFVARNLEDAENEVQRTGFDVAIIDLMLGGTSTVDFATRLHAGKIPFVFASGYSMSPDLVASFAGISLITKPYAGADLVEAVANAVRRNSLQATDDPIT
;
A
#
# COMPACT_ATOMS: atom_id res chain seq x y z
N MET A 1 -6.51 2.32 -17.98
CA MET A 1 -5.41 3.22 -17.58
C MET A 1 -4.53 2.42 -16.65
N ASP A 2 -3.24 2.29 -16.95
CA ASP A 2 -2.30 1.51 -16.16
C ASP A 2 -1.85 2.27 -14.91
N VAL A 3 -1.96 1.63 -13.73
CA VAL A 3 -1.57 2.22 -12.44
C VAL A 3 -0.10 2.63 -12.43
N GLU A 4 0.76 1.85 -13.09
CA GLU A 4 2.18 2.16 -13.23
C GLU A 4 2.42 3.52 -13.89
N GLN A 5 1.74 3.79 -15.00
CA GLN A 5 1.89 5.04 -15.74
C GLN A 5 1.43 6.24 -14.91
N LEU A 6 0.31 6.09 -14.21
CA LEU A 6 -0.23 7.09 -13.31
C LEU A 6 0.74 7.44 -12.17
N CYS A 7 1.36 6.43 -11.55
CA CYS A 7 2.37 6.65 -10.52
C CYS A 7 3.63 7.33 -11.08
N ARG A 8 4.08 6.98 -12.30
CA ARG A 8 5.24 7.65 -12.95
C ARG A 8 4.94 9.12 -13.23
N ASP A 9 3.77 9.41 -13.79
CA ASP A 9 3.33 10.78 -14.08
C ASP A 9 3.24 11.63 -12.81
N SER A 10 2.90 10.99 -11.69
CA SER A 10 2.86 11.62 -10.36
C SER A 10 4.22 11.74 -9.66
N GLY A 11 5.32 11.34 -10.32
CA GLY A 11 6.69 11.50 -9.82
C GLY A 11 7.30 10.28 -9.10
N ALA A 12 6.71 9.09 -9.21
CA ALA A 12 7.32 7.87 -8.67
C ALA A 12 8.64 7.55 -9.41
N ALA A 13 9.75 7.53 -8.67
CA ALA A 13 11.09 7.29 -9.23
C ALA A 13 11.27 5.82 -9.67
N ALA A 14 10.75 4.89 -8.87
CA ALA A 14 10.80 3.46 -9.13
C ALA A 14 9.41 2.85 -8.89
N ILE A 15 9.01 1.94 -9.78
CA ILE A 15 7.75 1.22 -9.68
C ILE A 15 8.05 -0.25 -9.93
N PHE A 16 7.58 -1.08 -9.01
CA PHE A 16 7.62 -2.52 -9.11
C PHE A 16 6.19 -3.06 -9.09
N VAL A 17 5.88 -3.96 -10.03
CA VAL A 17 4.57 -4.61 -10.10
C VAL A 17 4.75 -6.10 -9.91
N ALA A 18 4.37 -6.55 -8.71
CA ALA A 18 4.27 -7.96 -8.40
C ALA A 18 2.94 -8.53 -8.90
N ARG A 19 3.00 -9.68 -9.59
CA ARG A 19 1.79 -10.41 -10.05
C ARG A 19 1.36 -11.52 -9.10
N ASN A 20 2.19 -11.84 -8.12
CA ASN A 20 1.93 -12.84 -7.09
C ASN A 20 2.58 -12.39 -5.78
N LEU A 21 2.17 -13.01 -4.68
CA LEU A 21 2.63 -12.64 -3.34
C LEU A 21 4.13 -12.90 -3.14
N GLU A 22 4.62 -14.01 -3.69
CA GLU A 22 6.00 -14.46 -3.53
C GLU A 22 6.99 -13.46 -4.12
N ASP A 23 6.70 -12.94 -5.31
CA ASP A 23 7.47 -11.89 -5.99
C ASP A 23 7.43 -10.57 -5.22
N ALA A 24 6.26 -10.19 -4.68
CA ALA A 24 6.12 -9.01 -3.84
C ALA A 24 6.96 -9.11 -2.56
N GLU A 25 6.93 -10.26 -1.90
CA GLU A 25 7.65 -10.51 -0.65
C GLU A 25 9.17 -10.48 -0.82
N ASN A 26 9.67 -11.11 -1.89
CA ASN A 26 11.08 -11.08 -2.21
C ASN A 26 11.57 -9.65 -2.47
N GLU A 27 10.81 -8.85 -3.22
CA GLU A 27 11.24 -7.49 -3.53
C GLU A 27 11.14 -6.55 -2.33
N VAL A 28 10.09 -6.66 -1.50
CA VAL A 28 9.96 -5.89 -0.24
C VAL A 28 11.19 -6.09 0.63
N GLN A 29 11.67 -7.32 0.77
CA GLN A 29 12.85 -7.64 1.58
C GLN A 29 14.15 -7.12 0.97
N ARG A 30 14.22 -7.01 -0.35
CA ARG A 30 15.46 -6.72 -1.09
C ARG A 30 15.71 -5.23 -1.27
N THR A 31 14.68 -4.47 -1.64
CA THR A 31 14.82 -3.02 -1.94
C THR A 31 14.21 -2.13 -0.88
N GLY A 32 13.23 -2.63 -0.11
CA GLY A 32 12.31 -1.78 0.64
C GLY A 32 11.40 -0.96 -0.29
N PHE A 33 10.33 -0.41 0.27
CA PHE A 33 9.41 0.47 -0.45
C PHE A 33 8.96 1.62 0.43
N ASP A 34 8.81 2.81 -0.16
CA ASP A 34 8.26 3.98 0.52
C ASP A 34 6.74 3.87 0.70
N VAL A 35 6.07 3.19 -0.23
CA VAL A 35 4.63 2.92 -0.20
C VAL A 35 4.29 1.73 -1.09
N ALA A 36 3.30 0.94 -0.68
CA ALA A 36 2.78 -0.17 -1.47
C ALA A 36 1.29 0.01 -1.84
N ILE A 37 0.90 -0.49 -3.01
CA ILE A 37 -0.51 -0.60 -3.42
C ILE A 37 -0.84 -2.08 -3.48
N ILE A 38 -1.82 -2.53 -2.70
CA ILE A 38 -2.13 -3.96 -2.51
C ILE A 38 -3.59 -4.23 -2.85
N ASP A 39 -3.85 -5.25 -3.65
CA ASP A 39 -5.21 -5.79 -3.80
C ASP A 39 -5.48 -6.82 -2.70
N LEU A 40 -6.67 -6.86 -2.10
CA LEU A 40 -7.01 -7.86 -1.06
C LEU A 40 -6.87 -9.30 -1.58
N MET A 41 -7.14 -9.50 -2.88
CA MET A 41 -7.06 -10.81 -3.52
C MET A 41 -6.17 -10.71 -4.75
N LEU A 42 -5.00 -11.35 -4.69
CA LEU A 42 -4.05 -11.40 -5.80
C LEU A 42 -3.98 -12.83 -6.35
N GLY A 43 -4.51 -13.04 -7.56
CA GLY A 43 -4.47 -14.36 -8.21
C GLY A 43 -5.21 -15.48 -7.46
N GLY A 44 -6.17 -15.13 -6.60
CA GLY A 44 -6.90 -16.08 -5.75
C GLY A 44 -6.33 -16.25 -4.34
N THR A 45 -5.20 -15.62 -4.02
CA THR A 45 -4.58 -15.63 -2.70
C THR A 45 -4.89 -14.33 -1.95
N SER A 46 -5.22 -14.46 -0.66
CA SER A 46 -5.41 -13.32 0.23
C SER A 46 -4.07 -12.65 0.54
N THR A 47 -4.00 -11.34 0.37
CA THR A 47 -2.80 -10.53 0.67
C THR A 47 -2.80 -9.94 2.08
N VAL A 48 -3.77 -10.32 2.91
CA VAL A 48 -3.93 -9.80 4.28
C VAL A 48 -2.69 -10.08 5.14
N ASP A 49 -2.11 -11.27 5.04
CA ASP A 49 -0.90 -11.63 5.78
C ASP A 49 0.29 -10.74 5.35
N PHE A 50 0.43 -10.53 4.05
CA PHE A 50 1.44 -9.63 3.48
C PHE A 50 1.23 -8.17 3.91
N ALA A 51 -0.01 -7.68 3.92
CA ALA A 51 -0.35 -6.36 4.46
C ALA A 51 0.02 -6.24 5.95
N THR A 52 -0.17 -7.30 6.74
CA THR A 52 0.22 -7.35 8.15
C THR A 52 1.74 -7.25 8.30
N ARG A 53 2.50 -7.92 7.42
CA ARG A 53 3.96 -7.81 7.38
C ARG A 53 4.44 -6.41 7.01
N LEU A 54 3.82 -5.77 6.02
CA LEU A 54 4.13 -4.39 5.64
C LEU A 54 3.83 -3.41 6.78
N HIS A 55 2.68 -3.58 7.44
CA HIS A 55 2.31 -2.81 8.62
C HIS A 55 3.33 -2.97 9.75
N ALA A 56 3.74 -4.20 10.06
CA ALA A 56 4.78 -4.47 11.06
C ALA A 56 6.15 -3.89 10.66
N GLY A 57 6.44 -3.85 9.36
CA GLY A 57 7.63 -3.21 8.78
C GLY A 57 7.56 -1.69 8.70
N LYS A 58 6.48 -1.04 9.19
CA LYS A 58 6.23 0.41 9.08
C LYS A 58 6.27 0.94 7.64
N ILE A 59 5.96 0.08 6.67
CA ILE A 59 5.82 0.47 5.28
C ILE A 59 4.35 0.89 5.10
N PRO A 60 4.06 2.16 4.72
CA PRO A 60 2.70 2.57 4.49
C PRO A 60 2.18 1.94 3.20
N PHE A 61 0.88 1.69 3.15
CA PHE A 61 0.28 1.06 1.98
C PHE A 61 -1.15 1.51 1.79
N VAL A 62 -1.68 1.21 0.61
CA VAL A 62 -3.05 1.49 0.20
C VAL A 62 -3.67 0.20 -0.30
N PHE A 63 -4.85 -0.13 0.20
CA PHE A 63 -5.63 -1.22 -0.38
C PHE A 63 -6.43 -0.74 -1.58
N ALA A 64 -6.28 -1.40 -2.70
CA ALA A 64 -6.98 -1.10 -3.95
C ALA A 64 -7.74 -2.34 -4.42
N SER A 65 -8.90 -2.60 -3.81
CA SER A 65 -9.67 -3.85 -4.02
C SER A 65 -11.09 -3.58 -4.52
N GLY A 66 -11.64 -4.48 -5.32
CA GLY A 66 -13.10 -4.49 -5.61
C GLY A 66 -13.94 -5.04 -4.47
N TYR A 67 -13.29 -5.61 -3.45
CA TYR A 67 -13.92 -6.16 -2.27
C TYR A 67 -13.82 -5.18 -1.10
N SER A 68 -14.91 -5.08 -0.34
CA SER A 68 -14.90 -4.38 0.94
C SER A 68 -14.15 -5.21 1.98
N MET A 69 -13.36 -4.54 2.82
CA MET A 69 -12.82 -5.17 4.01
C MET A 69 -13.91 -5.47 5.03
N SER A 70 -13.73 -6.55 5.79
CA SER A 70 -14.51 -6.76 7.01
C SER A 70 -14.14 -5.70 8.07
N PRO A 71 -15.08 -5.34 8.95
CA PRO A 71 -14.83 -4.36 10.01
C PRO A 71 -13.65 -4.74 10.92
N ASP A 72 -13.44 -6.02 11.21
CA ASP A 72 -12.29 -6.52 11.97
C ASP A 72 -10.95 -6.22 11.29
N LEU A 73 -10.91 -6.28 9.97
CA LEU A 73 -9.71 -6.04 9.19
C LEU A 73 -9.43 -4.53 9.09
N VAL A 74 -10.47 -3.72 8.94
CA VAL A 74 -10.36 -2.25 9.03
C VAL A 74 -9.83 -1.83 10.41
N ALA A 75 -10.29 -2.46 11.49
CA ALA A 75 -9.78 -2.21 12.83
C ALA A 75 -8.30 -2.59 12.98
N SER A 76 -7.89 -3.69 12.34
CA SER A 76 -6.51 -4.18 12.34
C SER A 76 -5.55 -3.29 11.53
N PHE A 77 -6.08 -2.61 10.51
CA PHE A 77 -5.34 -1.68 9.64
C PHE A 77 -5.81 -0.23 9.83
N ALA A 78 -6.12 0.15 11.06
CA ALA A 78 -6.58 1.50 11.37
C ALA A 78 -5.56 2.55 10.91
N GLY A 79 -6.00 3.50 10.07
CA GLY A 79 -5.14 4.55 9.49
C GLY A 79 -4.58 4.23 8.09
N ILE A 80 -4.77 3.01 7.59
CA ILE A 80 -4.45 2.62 6.21
C ILE A 80 -5.56 3.09 5.26
N SER A 81 -5.17 3.62 4.10
CA SER A 81 -6.12 4.08 3.09
C SER A 81 -6.68 2.87 2.32
N LEU A 82 -8.00 2.81 2.19
CA LEU A 82 -8.70 1.81 1.37
C LEU A 82 -9.42 2.53 0.22
N ILE A 83 -9.19 2.06 -0.99
CA ILE A 83 -9.86 2.47 -2.21
C ILE A 83 -10.57 1.25 -2.79
N THR A 84 -11.86 1.44 -3.08
CA THR A 84 -12.69 0.44 -3.73
C THR A 84 -12.67 0.59 -5.25
N LYS A 85 -12.56 -0.52 -5.98
CA LYS A 85 -12.71 -0.53 -7.45
C LYS A 85 -14.20 -0.43 -7.84
N PRO A 86 -14.56 0.30 -8.91
CA PRO A 86 -13.68 1.10 -9.77
C PRO A 86 -13.30 2.45 -9.14
N TYR A 87 -12.02 2.82 -9.24
CA TYR A 87 -11.50 4.10 -8.75
C TYR A 87 -10.95 4.95 -9.89
N ALA A 88 -10.93 6.27 -9.73
CA ALA A 88 -10.21 7.14 -10.66
C ALA A 88 -8.71 7.14 -10.35
N GLY A 89 -7.88 7.44 -11.34
CA GLY A 89 -6.44 7.56 -11.13
C GLY A 89 -6.09 8.63 -10.10
N ALA A 90 -6.81 9.74 -10.09
CA ALA A 90 -6.62 10.81 -9.12
C ALA A 90 -6.84 10.33 -7.67
N ASP A 91 -7.90 9.56 -7.40
CA ASP A 91 -8.16 8.99 -6.08
C ASP A 91 -7.01 8.09 -5.60
N LEU A 92 -6.51 7.23 -6.49
CA LEU A 92 -5.39 6.33 -6.16
C LEU A 92 -4.13 7.12 -5.79
N VAL A 93 -3.77 8.10 -6.61
CA VAL A 93 -2.59 8.95 -6.37
C VAL A 93 -2.75 9.72 -5.06
N GLU A 94 -3.94 10.27 -4.79
CA GLU A 94 -4.20 11.02 -3.56
C GLU A 94 -4.07 10.11 -2.32
N ALA A 95 -4.63 8.90 -2.35
CA ALA A 95 -4.51 7.97 -1.23
C ALA A 95 -3.06 7.52 -0.98
N VAL A 96 -2.29 7.28 -2.05
CA VAL A 96 -0.86 6.94 -1.97
C VAL A 96 -0.09 8.11 -1.38
N ALA A 97 -0.31 9.33 -1.88
CA ALA A 97 0.33 10.54 -1.36
C ALA A 97 -0.03 10.77 0.12
N ASN A 98 -1.28 10.52 0.52
CA ASN A 98 -1.71 10.61 1.91
C ASN A 98 -1.07 9.54 2.80
N ALA A 99 -0.90 8.31 2.30
CA ALA A 99 -0.24 7.23 3.02
C ALA A 99 1.24 7.57 3.29
N VAL A 100 1.96 8.06 2.28
CA VAL A 100 3.36 8.52 2.41
C VAL A 100 3.47 9.67 3.41
N ARG A 101 2.60 10.69 3.29
CA ARG A 101 2.61 11.85 4.20
C ARG A 101 2.34 11.45 5.65
N ARG A 102 1.39 10.56 5.91
CA ARG A 102 1.10 10.06 7.26
C ARG A 102 2.28 9.31 7.86
N ASN A 103 3.05 8.57 7.06
CA ASN A 103 4.23 7.87 7.55
C ASN A 103 5.35 8.85 7.94
N SER A 104 5.59 9.89 7.13
CA SER A 104 6.59 10.91 7.45
C SER A 104 6.30 11.70 8.73
N LEU A 105 5.01 11.90 9.05
CA LEU A 105 4.59 12.60 10.28
C LEU A 105 4.71 11.72 11.53
N GLN A 106 4.53 10.41 11.40
CA GLN A 106 4.69 9.45 12.51
C GLN A 106 6.16 9.13 12.80
N ALA A 107 7.05 9.26 11.81
CA ALA A 107 8.49 9.09 11.98
C ALA A 107 9.19 10.28 12.67
N THR A 108 8.47 11.36 13.03
CA THR A 108 9.03 12.54 13.69
C THR A 108 8.80 12.56 15.22
N ASP A 109 8.16 11.53 15.79
CA ASP A 109 7.98 11.40 17.25
C ASP A 109 9.03 10.47 17.87
N ASP A 110 10.31 10.66 17.53
CA ASP A 110 11.40 10.22 18.40
C ASP A 110 11.52 11.27 19.52
N PRO A 111 11.02 11.02 20.75
CA PRO A 111 11.46 11.81 21.88
C PRO A 111 12.96 11.55 22.04
N ILE A 112 13.76 12.60 21.82
CA ILE A 112 15.11 12.66 22.36
C ILE A 112 15.00 12.39 23.86
N THR A 113 15.45 11.23 24.30
CA THR A 113 15.76 10.92 25.71
C THR A 113 16.97 10.01 25.74
#